data_AF-A0A2D8Z968-F1
#
_entry.id   AF-A0A2D8Z968-F1
#
_cell.length_a   1.000
_cell.length_b   1.000
_cell.length_c   1.000
_cell.angle_alpha   90.00
_cell.angle_beta   90.00
_cell.angle_gamma   90.00
#
_symmetry.space_group_name_H-M   'P 1'
#
loop_
_entity.id
_entity.type
_entity.pdbx_description
1 polymer ?
#
loop_
_entity_poly.entity_id
_entity_poly.type
_entity_poly.pdbx_seq_one_letter_code
_entity_poly.pdbx_strand_id
1 'polypeptide(L)'
;MKVSSLFLAILISTNLSAELKSKLDRQIEELMPKVIEWRHDIHQYPELGNREFRTSKKIEEHLVSLGIEVETKIAYTGLVGLIKGGKPGPTIALRADMDALPVEEKTGLPFASKVRTTYLGNDVGVMHACGHDAHVAILMGVAEFLAKNKSDIKG
;
A
#
# COMPACT_ATOMS: atom_id res chain seq x y z
N MET A 1 -20.25 -32.91 25.30
CA MET A 1 -19.62 -33.12 23.97
C MET A 1 -19.42 -31.80 23.19
N LYS A 2 -18.81 -30.76 23.79
CA LYS A 2 -18.51 -29.48 23.09
C LYS A 2 -17.01 -29.12 23.05
N VAL A 3 -16.16 -29.92 23.69
CA VAL A 3 -14.73 -29.62 23.82
C VAL A 3 -13.94 -30.02 22.56
N SER A 4 -14.41 -31.00 21.78
CA SER A 4 -13.71 -31.50 20.58
C SER A 4 -13.71 -30.50 19.41
N SER A 5 -14.81 -29.78 19.17
CA SER A 5 -14.91 -28.81 18.06
C SER A 5 -14.06 -27.54 18.28
N LEU A 6 -13.83 -27.15 19.53
CA LEU A 6 -13.04 -25.95 19.83
C LEU A 6 -11.54 -26.18 19.57
N PHE A 7 -11.03 -27.36 19.92
CA PHE A 7 -9.65 -27.76 19.61
C PHE A 7 -9.39 -27.84 18.11
N LEU A 8 -10.33 -28.39 17.34
CA LEU A 8 -10.19 -28.51 15.88
C LEU A 8 -10.19 -27.14 15.18
N ALA A 9 -11.01 -26.19 15.62
CA ALA A 9 -11.06 -24.83 15.07
C ALA A 9 -9.78 -24.02 15.35
N ILE A 10 -9.15 -24.22 16.51
CA ILE A 10 -7.88 -23.59 16.87
C ILE A 10 -6.74 -24.14 16.00
N LEU A 11 -6.66 -25.47 15.83
CA LEU A 11 -5.65 -26.13 14.98
C LEU A 11 -5.75 -25.71 13.49
N ILE A 12 -6.96 -25.52 12.96
CA ILE A 12 -7.13 -25.09 11.54
C ILE A 12 -6.70 -23.62 11.36
N SER A 13 -6.94 -22.77 12.37
CA SER A 13 -6.62 -21.35 12.30
C SER A 13 -5.12 -21.07 12.36
N THR A 14 -4.35 -21.83 13.16
CA THR A 14 -2.89 -21.72 13.22
C THR A 14 -2.21 -22.17 11.93
N ASN A 15 -2.70 -23.25 11.32
CA ASN A 15 -2.16 -23.77 10.06
C ASN A 15 -2.32 -22.81 8.89
N LEU A 16 -3.45 -22.09 8.78
CA LEU A 16 -3.66 -21.13 7.70
C LEU A 16 -2.75 -19.89 7.80
N SER A 17 -2.57 -19.36 9.02
CA SER A 17 -1.63 -18.25 9.26
C SER A 17 -0.20 -18.64 8.93
N ALA A 18 0.21 -19.86 9.32
CA ALA A 18 1.52 -20.41 8.99
C ALA A 18 1.72 -20.56 7.47
N GLU A 19 0.70 -21.00 6.73
CA GLU A 19 0.77 -21.14 5.27
C GLU A 19 0.89 -19.79 4.56
N LEU A 20 0.08 -18.79 4.94
CA LEU A 20 0.14 -17.46 4.34
C LEU A 20 1.49 -16.79 4.62
N LYS A 21 2.02 -16.92 5.85
CA LYS A 21 3.37 -16.46 6.18
C LYS A 21 4.43 -17.15 5.32
N SER A 22 4.34 -18.47 5.17
CA SER A 22 5.27 -19.26 4.34
C SER A 22 5.25 -18.82 2.87
N LYS A 23 4.06 -18.50 2.33
CA LYS A 23 3.93 -17.92 0.98
C LYS A 23 4.56 -16.53 0.89
N LEU A 24 4.36 -15.68 1.90
CA LEU A 24 5.01 -14.37 1.96
C LEU A 24 6.52 -14.52 1.95
N ASP A 25 7.09 -15.37 2.81
CA ASP A 25 8.54 -15.60 2.90
C ASP A 25 9.13 -16.04 1.54
N ARG A 26 8.37 -16.77 0.70
CA ARG A 26 8.78 -17.14 -0.66
C ARG A 26 8.62 -16.04 -1.70
N GLN A 27 7.58 -15.22 -1.59
CA GLN A 27 7.22 -14.20 -2.59
C GLN A 27 7.88 -12.84 -2.31
N ILE A 28 8.38 -12.62 -1.10
CA ILE A 28 8.93 -11.33 -0.68
C ILE A 28 10.17 -10.92 -1.48
N GLU A 29 11.01 -11.88 -1.87
CA GLU A 29 12.24 -11.62 -2.65
C GLU A 29 11.92 -11.04 -4.04
N GLU A 30 10.79 -11.45 -4.64
CA GLU A 30 10.33 -10.91 -5.93
C GLU A 30 9.53 -9.61 -5.77
N LEU A 31 8.84 -9.46 -4.63
CA LEU A 31 7.97 -8.31 -4.37
C LEU A 31 8.75 -7.09 -3.88
N MET A 32 9.76 -7.29 -3.04
CA MET A 32 10.52 -6.22 -2.39
C MET A 32 11.21 -5.27 -3.38
N PRO A 33 11.83 -5.74 -4.49
CA PRO A 33 12.37 -4.84 -5.51
C PRO A 33 11.32 -3.88 -6.08
N LYS A 34 10.08 -4.34 -6.31
CA LYS A 34 8.98 -3.48 -6.78
C LYS A 34 8.57 -2.46 -5.73
N VAL A 35 8.48 -2.87 -4.46
CA VAL A 35 8.17 -1.96 -3.35
C VAL A 35 9.21 -0.85 -3.25
N ILE A 36 10.49 -1.18 -3.37
CA ILE A 36 11.58 -0.20 -3.37
C ILE A 36 11.48 0.73 -4.59
N GLU A 37 11.20 0.18 -5.77
CA GLU A 37 11.03 0.96 -7.00
C GLU A 37 9.86 1.96 -6.89
N TRP A 38 8.69 1.51 -6.44
CA TRP A 38 7.55 2.39 -6.22
C TRP A 38 7.85 3.47 -5.18
N ARG A 39 8.51 3.10 -4.09
CA ARG A 39 8.91 4.06 -3.05
C ARG A 39 9.83 5.13 -3.63
N HIS A 40 10.86 4.76 -4.38
CA HIS A 40 11.78 5.73 -4.99
C HIS A 40 11.08 6.60 -6.04
N ASP A 41 10.19 6.03 -6.85
CA ASP A 41 9.42 6.78 -7.83
C ASP A 41 8.50 7.82 -7.17
N ILE A 42 7.77 7.43 -6.12
CA ILE A 42 6.89 8.35 -5.37
C ILE A 42 7.73 9.40 -4.63
N HIS A 43 8.87 9.01 -4.05
CA HIS A 43 9.79 9.95 -3.39
C HIS A 43 10.33 11.03 -4.34
N GLN A 44 10.68 10.64 -5.57
CA GLN A 44 11.28 11.54 -6.55
C GLN A 44 10.27 12.53 -7.16
N TYR A 45 8.99 12.16 -7.18
CA TYR A 45 7.89 12.95 -7.73
C TYR A 45 6.78 13.21 -6.70
N PRO A 46 7.10 13.87 -5.58
CA PRO A 46 6.15 14.05 -4.48
C PRO A 46 5.12 15.14 -4.82
N GLU A 47 3.93 15.02 -4.21
CA GLU A 47 2.81 15.94 -4.43
C GLU A 47 2.26 16.43 -3.08
N LEU A 48 1.85 17.70 -3.01
CA LEU A 48 1.27 18.27 -1.79
C LEU A 48 -0.13 17.71 -1.51
N GLY A 49 -0.56 17.83 -0.25
CA GLY A 49 -1.90 17.48 0.23
C GLY A 49 -3.04 17.98 -0.68
N ASN A 50 -3.96 17.08 -1.02
CA ASN A 50 -5.10 17.27 -1.94
C ASN A 50 -4.71 17.57 -3.40
N ARG A 51 -3.46 17.27 -3.79
CA ARG A 51 -2.92 17.48 -5.14
C ARG A 51 -2.12 16.28 -5.66
N GLU A 52 -2.27 15.12 -5.01
CA GLU A 52 -1.58 13.86 -5.23
C GLU A 52 -2.12 13.07 -6.43
N PHE A 53 -2.39 13.75 -7.55
CA PHE A 53 -3.07 13.16 -8.70
C PHE A 53 -2.23 12.07 -9.39
N ARG A 54 -0.92 12.29 -9.52
CA ARG A 54 0.00 11.29 -10.09
C ARG A 54 0.09 10.07 -9.19
N THR A 55 0.26 10.29 -7.90
CA THR A 55 0.41 9.23 -6.90
C THR A 55 -0.88 8.41 -6.79
N SER A 56 -2.03 9.07 -6.67
CA SER A 56 -3.36 8.45 -6.69
C SER A 56 -3.58 7.60 -7.94
N LYS A 57 -3.27 8.13 -9.12
CA LYS A 57 -3.40 7.40 -10.39
C LYS A 57 -2.48 6.18 -10.46
N LYS A 58 -1.23 6.30 -9.99
CA LYS A 58 -0.28 5.18 -9.95
C LYS A 58 -0.81 4.04 -9.06
N ILE A 59 -1.40 4.38 -7.92
CA ILE A 59 -2.01 3.40 -7.01
C ILE A 59 -3.24 2.76 -7.66
N GLU A 60 -4.12 3.55 -8.28
CA GLU A 60 -5.30 3.06 -9.02
C GLU A 60 -4.90 2.05 -10.10
N GLU A 61 -3.95 2.40 -10.98
CA GLU A 61 -3.47 1.54 -12.05
C GLU A 61 -2.91 0.21 -11.51
N HIS A 62 -2.13 0.27 -10.42
CA HIS A 62 -1.61 -0.92 -9.76
C HIS A 62 -2.74 -1.81 -9.23
N LEU A 63 -3.68 -1.26 -8.45
CA LEU A 63 -4.77 -2.03 -7.87
C LEU A 63 -5.69 -2.63 -8.95
N VAL A 64 -6.01 -1.88 -10.00
CA VAL A 64 -6.79 -2.38 -11.15
C VAL A 64 -6.08 -3.52 -11.85
N SER A 65 -4.75 -3.42 -12.03
CA SER A 65 -3.95 -4.50 -12.66
C SER A 65 -4.01 -5.82 -11.89
N LEU A 66 -4.29 -5.77 -10.58
CA LEU A 66 -4.46 -6.93 -9.70
C LEU A 66 -5.90 -7.48 -9.67
N GLY A 67 -6.80 -6.90 -10.48
CA GLY A 67 -8.23 -7.23 -10.47
C GLY A 67 -8.90 -6.90 -9.13
N ILE A 68 -8.48 -5.80 -8.49
CA ILE A 68 -9.10 -5.26 -7.28
C ILE A 68 -10.20 -4.28 -7.71
N GLU A 69 -11.33 -4.31 -7.00
CA GLU A 69 -12.39 -3.31 -7.15
C GLU A 69 -11.93 -2.01 -6.49
N VAL A 70 -11.83 -0.91 -7.26
CA VAL A 70 -11.28 0.37 -6.80
C VAL A 70 -12.34 1.47 -6.94
N GLU A 71 -12.57 2.20 -5.85
CA GLU A 71 -13.30 3.46 -5.85
C GLU A 71 -12.29 4.61 -5.79
N THR A 72 -12.41 5.60 -6.69
CA THR A 72 -11.47 6.73 -6.78
C THR A 72 -12.18 8.08 -6.64
N LYS A 73 -11.39 9.17 -6.59
CA LYS A 73 -11.87 10.56 -6.47
C LYS A 73 -12.61 10.84 -5.15
N ILE A 74 -12.29 10.08 -4.10
CA ILE A 74 -12.79 10.32 -2.75
C ILE A 74 -12.03 11.52 -2.20
N ALA A 75 -12.73 12.63 -1.92
CA ALA A 75 -12.10 13.87 -1.44
C ALA A 75 -10.85 14.25 -2.26
N TYR A 76 -11.05 14.50 -3.56
CA TYR A 76 -10.03 14.85 -4.56
C TYR A 76 -9.17 13.68 -5.05
N THR A 77 -8.31 13.12 -4.21
CA THR A 77 -7.26 12.17 -4.59
C THR A 77 -7.33 10.84 -3.85
N GLY A 78 -8.20 10.72 -2.85
CA GLY A 78 -8.43 9.48 -2.13
C GLY A 78 -8.99 8.37 -3.02
N LEU A 79 -8.61 7.14 -2.68
CA LEU A 79 -9.10 5.91 -3.30
C LEU A 79 -9.18 4.79 -2.26
N VAL A 80 -10.05 3.81 -2.51
CA VAL A 80 -10.21 2.61 -1.70
C VAL A 80 -10.22 1.40 -2.62
N GLY A 81 -9.42 0.38 -2.28
CA GLY A 81 -9.43 -0.93 -2.96
C GLY A 81 -10.04 -2.00 -2.06
N LEU A 82 -10.96 -2.81 -2.60
CA LEU A 82 -11.59 -3.92 -1.88
C LEU A 82 -11.07 -5.27 -2.38
N ILE A 83 -10.42 -6.02 -1.49
CA ILE A 83 -10.04 -7.42 -1.73
C ILE A 83 -11.02 -8.31 -0.97
N LYS A 84 -11.80 -9.12 -1.71
CA LYS A 84 -12.66 -10.17 -1.14
C LYS A 84 -11.87 -11.48 -1.08
N GLY A 85 -11.71 -12.05 0.10
CA GLY A 85 -11.08 -13.33 0.34
C GLY A 85 -11.98 -14.52 -0.03
N GLY A 86 -11.37 -15.69 -0.11
CA GLY A 86 -12.03 -16.93 -0.51
C GLY A 86 -12.75 -17.66 0.62
N LYS A 87 -12.65 -17.18 1.86
CA LYS A 87 -13.20 -17.83 3.07
C LYS A 87 -14.02 -16.82 3.88
N PRO A 88 -15.09 -17.24 4.58
CA PRO A 88 -15.82 -16.35 5.49
C PRO A 88 -14.89 -15.79 6.58
N GLY A 89 -15.05 -14.50 6.89
CA GLY A 89 -14.22 -13.84 7.87
C GLY A 89 -14.58 -12.37 8.10
N PRO A 90 -13.83 -11.69 8.98
CA PRO A 90 -14.02 -10.27 9.25
C PRO A 90 -13.46 -9.40 8.12
N THR A 91 -14.00 -8.20 7.96
CA THR A 91 -13.40 -7.16 7.11
C THR A 91 -12.39 -6.34 7.90
N ILE A 92 -11.22 -6.08 7.32
CA ILE A 92 -10.15 -5.26 7.91
C ILE A 92 -9.78 -4.15 6.94
N ALA A 93 -9.62 -2.94 7.45
CA ALA A 93 -9.11 -1.81 6.69
C ALA A 93 -7.63 -1.57 6.99
N LEU A 94 -6.81 -1.44 5.96
CA LEU A 94 -5.43 -0.99 6.01
C LEU A 94 -5.32 0.36 5.32
N ARG A 95 -4.54 1.29 5.88
CA ARG A 95 -4.49 2.68 5.41
C ARG A 95 -3.05 3.17 5.29
N ALA A 96 -2.77 3.89 4.21
CA ALA A 96 -1.57 4.67 4.00
C ALA A 96 -1.96 6.10 3.57
N ASP A 97 -1.29 7.11 4.11
CA ASP A 97 -1.26 8.47 3.57
C ASP A 97 -0.31 8.56 2.39
N MET A 98 -0.52 9.54 1.51
CA MET A 98 0.25 9.71 0.26
C MET A 98 0.76 11.12 0.02
N ASP A 99 0.46 12.08 0.89
CA ASP A 99 0.85 13.48 0.71
C ASP A 99 2.30 13.75 1.10
N ALA A 100 2.89 14.74 0.46
CA ALA A 100 4.22 15.28 0.76
C ALA A 100 4.14 16.67 1.40
N LEU A 101 5.30 17.19 1.83
CA LEU A 101 5.41 18.46 2.54
C LEU A 101 6.13 19.53 1.69
N PRO A 102 5.82 20.82 1.90
CA PRO A 102 6.47 21.94 1.21
C PRO A 102 7.86 22.23 1.81
N VAL A 103 8.77 21.27 1.68
CA VAL A 103 10.14 21.30 2.20
C VAL A 103 11.10 20.94 1.10
N GLU A 104 12.22 21.67 1.01
CA GLU A 104 13.31 21.35 0.09
C GLU A 104 14.11 20.16 0.59
N GLU A 105 14.26 19.14 -0.25
CA GLU A 105 15.04 17.96 0.08
C GLU A 105 16.55 18.24 0.00
N LYS A 106 17.28 17.80 1.03
CA LYS A 106 18.74 17.98 1.15
C LYS A 106 19.49 16.68 1.44
N THR A 107 18.90 15.55 1.08
CA THR A 107 19.45 14.21 1.38
C THR A 107 20.62 13.84 0.46
N GLY A 108 20.63 14.36 -0.78
CA GLY A 108 21.61 13.99 -1.81
C GLY A 108 21.41 12.59 -2.39
N LEU A 109 20.27 11.94 -2.10
CA LEU A 109 19.97 10.60 -2.60
C LEU A 109 19.74 10.61 -4.13
N PRO A 110 20.05 9.51 -4.85
CA PRO A 110 19.85 9.45 -6.31
C PRO A 110 18.39 9.66 -6.76
N PHE A 111 17.44 9.36 -5.86
CA PHE A 111 16.00 9.51 -6.04
C PHE A 111 15.42 10.71 -5.26
N ALA A 112 16.26 11.63 -4.81
CA ALA A 112 15.80 12.85 -4.15
C ALA A 112 14.81 13.61 -5.05
N SER A 113 13.80 14.19 -4.42
CA SER A 113 12.78 15.00 -5.07
C SER A 113 13.40 16.09 -5.93
N LYS A 114 12.80 16.28 -7.11
CA LYS A 114 13.14 17.33 -8.06
C LYS A 114 12.01 18.36 -8.21
N VAL A 115 10.96 18.21 -7.41
CA VAL A 115 9.72 18.97 -7.55
C VAL A 115 9.80 20.27 -6.75
N ARG A 116 9.43 21.37 -7.41
CA ARG A 116 9.19 22.68 -6.79
C ARG A 116 7.77 23.13 -7.09
N THR A 117 7.20 23.95 -6.21
CA THR A 117 5.84 24.48 -6.36
C THR A 117 5.66 25.79 -5.59
N THR A 118 4.50 26.42 -5.76
CA THR A 118 4.09 27.57 -4.94
C THR A 118 3.26 27.09 -3.75
N TYR A 119 3.69 27.44 -2.54
CA TYR A 119 2.94 27.21 -1.31
C TYR A 119 2.88 28.48 -0.47
N LEU A 120 1.66 28.92 -0.15
CA LEU A 120 1.40 30.17 0.57
C LEU A 120 2.13 31.40 -0.05
N GLY A 121 2.21 31.45 -1.38
CA GLY A 121 2.86 32.54 -2.11
C GLY A 121 4.38 32.42 -2.26
N ASN A 122 5.02 31.38 -1.68
CA ASN A 122 6.46 31.17 -1.76
C ASN A 122 6.82 30.05 -2.73
N ASP A 123 7.93 30.19 -3.45
CA ASP A 123 8.55 29.09 -4.20
C ASP A 123 9.26 28.13 -3.23
N VAL A 124 8.80 26.88 -3.18
CA VAL A 124 9.27 25.86 -2.24
C VAL A 124 9.59 24.56 -2.96
N GLY A 125 10.50 23.76 -2.39
CA GLY A 125 10.61 22.35 -2.75
C GLY A 125 9.43 21.54 -2.21
N VAL A 126 9.25 20.33 -2.74
CA VAL A 126 8.29 19.36 -2.23
C VAL A 126 9.04 18.07 -1.89
N MET A 127 8.80 17.49 -0.72
CA MET A 127 9.52 16.30 -0.26
C MET A 127 8.62 15.39 0.58
N HIS A 128 8.75 14.07 0.40
CA HIS A 128 8.25 13.10 1.35
C HIS A 128 9.15 13.02 2.60
N ALA A 129 9.08 14.04 3.45
CA ALA A 129 9.87 14.12 4.68
C ALA A 129 9.30 13.30 5.85
N CYS A 130 8.08 12.74 5.69
CA CYS A 130 7.38 11.95 6.72
C CYS A 130 7.27 10.45 6.36
N GLY A 131 7.79 10.03 5.21
CA GLY A 131 7.80 8.62 4.79
C GLY A 131 6.49 8.11 4.16
N HIS A 132 5.56 8.99 3.78
CA HIS A 132 4.29 8.58 3.15
C HIS A 132 4.50 7.84 1.82
N ASP A 133 5.59 8.13 1.10
CA ASP A 133 6.07 7.34 -0.04
C ASP A 133 6.29 5.86 0.32
N ALA A 134 6.89 5.59 1.48
CA ALA A 134 7.12 4.25 1.97
C ALA A 134 5.80 3.59 2.42
N HIS A 135 4.91 4.32 3.11
CA HIS A 135 3.60 3.80 3.52
C HIS A 135 2.79 3.32 2.31
N VAL A 136 2.71 4.14 1.25
CA VAL A 136 2.04 3.78 0.00
C VAL A 136 2.68 2.57 -0.65
N ALA A 137 4.00 2.58 -0.85
CA ALA A 137 4.70 1.49 -1.53
C ALA A 137 4.55 0.15 -0.80
N ILE A 138 4.64 0.15 0.53
CA ILE A 138 4.41 -1.03 1.36
C ILE A 138 2.97 -1.52 1.20
N LEU A 139 1.98 -0.64 1.26
CA LEU A 139 0.57 -1.02 1.14
C LEU A 139 0.22 -1.54 -0.27
N MET A 140 0.85 -0.98 -1.32
CA MET A 140 0.77 -1.52 -2.69
C MET A 140 1.34 -2.94 -2.77
N GLY A 141 2.45 -3.21 -2.07
CA GLY A 141 3.02 -4.55 -1.96
C GLY A 141 2.10 -5.52 -1.21
N VAL A 142 1.52 -5.09 -0.09
CA VAL A 142 0.52 -5.87 0.66
C VAL A 142 -0.69 -6.18 -0.24
N ALA A 143 -1.19 -5.22 -1.00
CA ALA A 143 -2.29 -5.43 -1.92
C ALA A 143 -1.96 -6.47 -3.02
N GLU A 144 -0.76 -6.40 -3.62
CA GLU A 144 -0.31 -7.39 -4.61
C GLU A 144 -0.22 -8.80 -4.00
N PHE A 145 0.39 -8.93 -2.82
CA PHE A 145 0.51 -10.21 -2.13
C PHE A 145 -0.86 -10.80 -1.78
N LEU A 146 -1.76 -10.00 -1.19
CA LEU A 146 -3.09 -10.46 -0.80
C LEU A 146 -3.95 -10.79 -2.03
N ALA A 147 -3.87 -10.00 -3.10
CA ALA A 147 -4.61 -10.26 -4.33
C ALA A 147 -4.19 -11.56 -5.02
N LYS A 148 -2.91 -11.94 -4.94
CA LYS A 148 -2.41 -13.23 -5.46
C LYS A 148 -2.82 -14.43 -4.61
N ASN A 149 -3.17 -14.20 -3.34
CA ASN A 149 -3.45 -15.25 -2.36
C ASN A 149 -4.89 -15.21 -1.80
N LYS A 150 -5.84 -14.61 -2.54
CA LYS A 150 -7.24 -14.43 -2.11
C LYS A 150 -7.89 -15.72 -1.58
N SER A 151 -7.58 -16.88 -2.17
CA SER A 151 -8.12 -18.19 -1.73
C SER A 151 -7.81 -18.53 -0.28
N ASP A 152 -6.74 -17.97 0.28
CA ASP A 152 -6.30 -18.24 1.65
C ASP A 152 -6.67 -17.15 2.65
N ILE A 153 -7.31 -16.08 2.19
CA ILE A 153 -7.75 -14.96 3.01
C ILE A 153 -9.16 -15.22 3.53
N LYS A 154 -9.36 -14.91 4.83
CA LYS A 154 -10.68 -14.88 5.47
C LYS A 154 -11.24 -13.45 5.39
N GLY A 155 -12.49 -13.30 4.96
CA GLY A 155 -13.18 -12.02 4.78
C GLY A 155 -13.15 -11.57 3.33
#